data_AF-A0A1W5Z2B8-F1
#
_entry.id   AF-A0A1W5Z2B8-F1
#
_cell.length_a   1.000
_cell.length_b   1.000
_cell.length_c   1.000
_cell.angle_alpha   90.00
_cell.angle_beta   90.00
_cell.angle_gamma   90.00
#
_symmetry.space_group_name_H-M   'P 1'
#
loop_
_entity.id
_entity.type
_entity.pdbx_description
1 polymer ?
#
loop_
_entity_poly.entity_id
_entity_poly.type
_entity_poly.pdbx_seq_one_letter_code
_entity_poly.pdbx_strand_id
1 'polypeptide(L)'
;MLGAAVALALAVTASGGAAVAAGPAGSGQLTRAALAECPPGPVWANTGGADPQLVQYGPDGDVLSSAPLARDYGDIAFSPDGSFVSAQVFLIDPATGVSSLYPASFPAGFVSAGDFLTLDDGDVLAFATAAGSAAGDPSAVFRVHPDNTVTQIGTVPQVFGGALSGGSVYGFGSDGDIYRLTDVPTEASTAPLPVTVVEATGNGFYGATAVQDAGECPEPAYTVEKSASSAGPVNAGDTLTYTVTVVNTSTVTVNAGFTDDLAGVLDDGQVVPGSVTASTGTAALTGTSLNWSGVLAPEGTATVTYQVRVDDPVTGDRVLRNTVTPTSEGGTCVAEGRCAVEVPVADDCDKPHKPHGNHKPHENQKPHGAHNPYTPFKPFKPFKPLSGDLFAGKPLAVPGVPGLPARNR
;
A
#
# COMPACT_ATOMS: atom_id res chain seq x y z
N MET A 1 31.76 -36.95 26.08
CA MET A 1 30.98 -37.05 24.82
C MET A 1 30.59 -35.64 24.44
N LEU A 2 30.98 -35.22 23.23
CA LEU A 2 30.71 -33.90 22.67
C LEU A 2 29.19 -33.70 22.54
N GLY A 3 28.65 -32.61 23.09
CA GLY A 3 27.35 -32.07 22.72
C GLY A 3 27.58 -30.74 22.00
N ALA A 4 27.44 -30.73 20.68
CA ALA A 4 27.38 -29.50 19.90
C ALA A 4 26.00 -28.88 20.11
N ALA A 5 25.94 -27.68 20.68
CA ALA A 5 24.72 -26.90 20.73
C ALA A 5 24.48 -26.27 19.35
N VAL A 6 23.28 -26.46 18.82
CA VAL A 6 22.79 -25.78 17.61
C VAL A 6 22.13 -24.49 18.12
N ALA A 7 22.74 -23.32 17.92
CA ALA A 7 22.02 -22.06 18.18
C ALA A 7 21.27 -21.67 16.90
N LEU A 8 19.95 -21.67 16.99
CA LEU A 8 19.08 -21.16 15.95
C LEU A 8 19.05 -19.63 16.14
N ALA A 9 19.76 -18.86 15.31
CA ALA A 9 19.56 -17.41 15.23
C ALA A 9 18.59 -17.13 14.09
N LEU A 10 17.49 -16.45 14.38
CA LEU A 10 16.33 -16.33 13.49
C LEU A 10 16.45 -15.05 12.63
N ALA A 11 16.82 -15.19 11.37
CA ALA A 11 16.57 -14.15 10.37
C ALA A 11 15.25 -14.49 9.66
N VAL A 12 14.15 -13.85 10.07
CA VAL A 12 12.87 -13.95 9.34
C VAL A 12 12.91 -12.95 8.20
N THR A 13 13.10 -13.42 6.98
CA THR A 13 12.80 -12.61 5.79
C THR A 13 11.35 -12.85 5.41
N ALA A 14 10.52 -11.81 5.36
CA ALA A 14 9.18 -11.95 4.80
C ALA A 14 9.26 -12.33 3.32
N SER A 15 8.56 -13.40 2.96
CA SER A 15 8.51 -13.92 1.60
C SER A 15 7.36 -13.26 0.82
N GLY A 16 7.72 -12.32 -0.06
CA GLY A 16 7.29 -12.19 -1.46
C GLY A 16 5.81 -12.27 -1.86
N GLY A 17 5.33 -11.19 -2.48
CA GLY A 17 4.39 -11.24 -3.62
C GLY A 17 5.14 -11.41 -4.96
N ALA A 18 4.64 -12.33 -5.80
CA ALA A 18 5.06 -12.75 -7.16
C ALA A 18 5.59 -11.67 -8.14
N ALA A 19 6.38 -11.91 -9.20
CA ALA A 19 7.06 -13.07 -9.81
C ALA A 19 7.99 -12.55 -10.94
N VAL A 20 9.11 -13.20 -11.25
CA VAL A 20 9.61 -13.37 -12.65
C VAL A 20 10.46 -14.63 -12.74
N ALA A 21 10.09 -15.54 -13.64
CA ALA A 21 10.93 -16.65 -14.06
C ALA A 21 12.06 -16.16 -14.99
N ALA A 22 13.32 -16.52 -14.70
CA ALA A 22 14.38 -16.46 -15.70
C ALA A 22 15.47 -17.51 -15.42
N GLY A 23 15.87 -18.21 -16.49
CA GLY A 23 16.98 -19.16 -16.51
C GLY A 23 18.36 -18.51 -16.30
N PRO A 24 19.45 -19.27 -16.52
CA PRO A 24 20.64 -19.16 -15.70
C PRO A 24 21.55 -17.96 -16.02
N ALA A 25 22.14 -17.45 -14.93
CA ALA A 25 23.42 -16.75 -14.82
C ALA A 25 23.59 -15.43 -15.61
N GLY A 26 23.28 -14.33 -14.94
CA GLY A 26 23.88 -13.02 -15.17
C GLY A 26 24.04 -12.32 -13.83
N SER A 27 25.27 -11.89 -13.51
CA SER A 27 25.59 -11.06 -12.36
C SER A 27 24.85 -9.72 -12.47
N GLY A 28 23.65 -9.65 -11.91
CA GLY A 28 22.85 -8.44 -11.76
C GLY A 28 22.54 -8.27 -10.30
N GLN A 29 23.24 -7.36 -9.65
CA GLN A 29 22.91 -6.88 -8.31
C GLN A 29 21.49 -6.31 -8.38
N LEU A 30 20.54 -6.98 -7.73
CA LEU A 30 19.19 -6.45 -7.53
C LEU A 30 19.34 -5.27 -6.57
N THR A 31 19.60 -4.07 -7.09
CA THR A 31 19.36 -2.86 -6.31
C THR A 31 17.85 -2.78 -6.11
N ARG A 32 17.39 -3.13 -4.91
CA ARG A 32 16.02 -2.83 -4.46
C ARG A 32 15.85 -1.32 -4.69
N ALA A 33 14.75 -0.92 -5.34
CA ALA A 33 14.35 0.48 -5.33
C ALA A 33 14.34 0.91 -3.86
N ALA A 34 14.89 2.08 -3.55
CA ALA A 34 14.87 2.65 -2.20
C ALA A 34 13.47 2.39 -1.62
N LEU A 35 13.41 1.63 -0.53
CA LEU A 35 12.15 1.43 0.18
C LEU A 35 11.57 2.82 0.39
N ALA A 36 10.31 3.02 0.00
CA ALA A 36 9.66 4.31 0.25
C ALA A 36 9.80 4.63 1.74
N GLU A 37 9.97 5.90 2.09
CA GLU A 37 10.16 6.33 3.47
C GLU A 37 9.05 5.74 4.35
N CYS A 38 9.38 4.67 5.09
CA CYS A 38 8.38 3.96 5.87
C CYS A 38 7.92 4.92 6.97
N PRO A 39 6.64 5.29 7.06
CA PRO A 39 6.20 6.16 8.15
C PRO A 39 6.50 5.47 9.49
N PRO A 40 6.87 6.23 10.55
CA PRO A 40 7.11 5.66 11.87
C PRO A 40 5.90 4.85 12.33
N GLY A 41 6.16 3.60 12.69
CA GLY A 41 5.18 2.66 13.20
C GLY A 41 5.39 2.39 14.69
N PRO A 42 4.40 1.82 15.37
CA PRO A 42 4.60 1.36 16.74
C PRO A 42 5.67 0.27 16.79
N VAL A 43 6.37 0.21 17.92
CA VAL A 43 7.33 -0.84 18.25
C VAL A 43 6.76 -1.65 19.41
N TRP A 44 6.84 -2.97 19.33
CA TRP A 44 6.44 -3.87 20.39
C TRP A 44 7.66 -4.42 21.07
N ALA A 45 7.69 -4.36 22.40
CA ALA A 45 8.75 -4.94 23.19
C ALA A 45 8.16 -5.76 24.33
N ASN A 46 8.86 -6.83 24.70
CA ASN A 46 8.50 -7.61 25.86
C ASN A 46 9.40 -7.25 27.05
N THR A 47 8.77 -7.06 28.21
CA THR A 47 9.47 -6.97 29.49
C THR A 47 9.51 -8.35 30.13
N GLY A 48 10.65 -8.70 30.73
CA GLY A 48 10.81 -9.96 31.46
C GLY A 48 10.76 -9.74 32.97
N GLY A 49 10.60 -10.83 33.74
CA GLY A 49 10.76 -10.82 35.19
C GLY A 49 9.45 -11.02 35.96
N ALA A 50 9.27 -10.32 37.09
CA ALA A 50 8.17 -10.60 38.01
C ALA A 50 6.78 -10.18 37.49
N ASP A 51 6.72 -9.30 36.49
CA ASP A 51 5.50 -8.85 35.81
C ASP A 51 5.76 -8.70 34.31
N PRO A 52 5.75 -9.82 33.54
CA PRO A 52 6.08 -9.78 32.13
C PRO A 52 4.93 -9.22 31.31
N GLN A 53 5.23 -8.24 30.46
CA GLN A 53 4.26 -7.50 29.65
C GLN A 53 4.73 -7.43 28.20
N LEU A 54 3.79 -7.51 27.26
CA LEU A 54 3.98 -7.05 25.90
C LEU A 54 3.51 -5.61 25.85
N VAL A 55 4.40 -4.69 25.53
CA VAL A 55 4.12 -3.26 25.50
C VAL A 55 4.30 -2.74 24.09
N GLN A 56 3.33 -1.99 23.61
CA GLN A 56 3.37 -1.28 22.35
C GLN A 56 3.73 0.18 22.61
N TYR A 57 4.84 0.62 22.04
CA TYR A 57 5.36 1.99 22.13
C TYR A 57 5.16 2.74 20.82
N GLY A 58 4.91 4.04 20.92
CA GLY A 58 5.05 4.97 19.81
C GLY A 58 6.53 5.28 19.53
N PRO A 59 6.85 5.89 18.37
CA PRO A 59 8.23 6.22 17.97
C PRO A 59 8.93 7.20 18.91
N ASP A 60 8.15 7.94 19.71
CA ASP A 60 8.62 8.92 20.70
C ASP A 60 8.67 8.34 22.13
N GLY A 61 8.41 7.04 22.31
CA GLY A 61 8.48 6.36 23.62
C GLY A 61 7.16 6.31 24.38
N ASP A 62 6.09 6.94 23.89
CA ASP A 62 4.77 6.89 24.51
C ASP A 62 4.21 5.46 24.52
N VAL A 63 3.67 5.01 25.66
CA VAL A 63 2.96 3.71 25.73
C VAL A 63 1.59 3.84 25.07
N LEU A 64 1.37 3.09 23.99
CA LEU A 64 0.10 3.05 23.24
C LEU A 64 -0.84 1.97 23.79
N SER A 65 -0.31 0.79 24.11
CA SER A 65 -1.05 -0.32 24.71
C SER A 65 -0.13 -1.29 25.44
N SER A 66 -0.69 -2.10 26.34
CA SER A 66 0.04 -3.21 26.97
C SER A 66 -0.87 -4.40 27.27
N ALA A 67 -0.26 -5.59 27.32
CA ALA A 67 -0.93 -6.82 27.69
C ALA A 67 -0.01 -7.72 28.54
N PRO A 68 -0.55 -8.39 29.59
CA PRO A 68 0.24 -9.31 30.39
C PRO A 68 0.64 -10.53 29.56
N LEU A 69 1.89 -10.94 29.68
CA LEU A 69 2.40 -12.16 29.08
C LEU A 69 2.14 -13.34 30.01
N ALA A 70 1.70 -14.46 29.43
CA ALA A 70 1.46 -15.69 30.20
C ALA A 70 2.76 -16.37 30.68
N ARG A 71 3.90 -16.01 30.06
CA ARG A 71 5.24 -16.53 30.30
C ARG A 71 6.27 -15.46 29.90
N ASP A 72 7.45 -15.50 30.48
CA ASP A 72 8.59 -14.75 29.97
C ASP A 72 8.96 -15.28 28.58
N TYR A 73 8.93 -14.41 27.58
CA TYR A 73 9.54 -14.66 26.28
C TYR A 73 10.91 -13.99 26.31
N GLY A 74 11.97 -14.74 26.02
CA GLY A 74 13.26 -14.14 25.69
C GLY A 74 13.39 -14.06 24.18
N ASP A 75 14.32 -13.23 23.72
CA ASP A 75 14.79 -13.25 22.34
C ASP A 75 15.42 -14.64 22.02
N ILE A 76 15.40 -15.03 20.75
CA ILE A 76 15.84 -16.35 20.29
C ILE A 76 17.37 -16.45 20.37
N ALA A 77 17.89 -16.72 21.56
CA ALA A 77 19.18 -17.36 21.84
C ALA A 77 19.38 -17.61 23.35
N PHE A 78 18.58 -18.49 23.97
CA PHE A 78 18.84 -18.95 25.34
C PHE A 78 19.16 -20.45 25.36
N SER A 79 20.37 -20.78 25.77
CA SER A 79 20.65 -22.10 26.32
C SER A 79 20.13 -22.14 27.77
N PRO A 80 19.62 -23.29 28.25
CA PRO A 80 19.14 -23.42 29.64
C PRO A 80 20.19 -23.16 30.73
N ASP A 81 21.48 -23.09 30.37
CA ASP A 81 22.60 -22.83 31.29
C ASP A 81 23.27 -21.46 31.10
N GLY A 82 22.73 -20.61 30.22
CA GLY A 82 23.25 -19.27 29.94
C GLY A 82 24.57 -19.26 29.15
N SER A 83 25.01 -20.39 28.60
CA SER A 83 26.20 -20.46 27.73
C SER A 83 25.86 -20.20 26.26
N PHE A 84 26.60 -19.30 25.62
CA PHE A 84 26.42 -18.94 24.22
C PHE A 84 27.39 -19.73 23.34
N VAL A 85 26.89 -20.72 22.59
CA VAL A 85 27.76 -21.60 21.76
C VAL A 85 27.15 -21.86 20.38
N SER A 86 26.93 -20.81 19.59
CA SER A 86 27.00 -20.89 18.12
C SER A 86 26.89 -19.50 17.47
N ALA A 87 27.80 -19.20 16.54
CA ALA A 87 27.86 -17.96 15.76
C ALA A 87 27.06 -18.03 14.44
N GLN A 88 26.35 -19.12 14.19
CA GLN A 88 25.66 -19.39 12.92
C GLN A 88 24.32 -18.64 12.85
N VAL A 89 24.00 -18.12 11.67
CA VAL A 89 22.71 -17.50 11.36
C VAL A 89 21.88 -18.48 10.53
N PHE A 90 20.57 -18.52 10.75
CA PHE A 90 19.64 -19.37 10.00
C PHE A 90 18.53 -18.54 9.36
N LEU A 91 18.15 -18.91 8.15
CA LEU A 91 16.93 -18.44 7.49
C LEU A 91 15.81 -19.45 7.75
N ILE A 92 14.61 -18.94 8.05
CA ILE A 92 13.40 -19.76 8.13
C ILE A 92 12.43 -19.35 7.03
N ASP A 93 11.93 -20.33 6.30
CA ASP A 93 10.79 -20.16 5.43
C ASP A 93 9.52 -20.02 6.29
N PRO A 94 8.86 -18.84 6.32
CA PRO A 94 7.70 -18.63 7.17
C PRO A 94 6.48 -19.46 6.75
N ALA A 95 6.40 -19.89 5.48
CA ALA A 95 5.28 -20.68 4.99
C ALA A 95 5.42 -22.16 5.36
N THR A 96 6.64 -22.69 5.37
CA THR A 96 6.90 -24.12 5.62
C THR A 96 7.51 -24.41 7.00
N GLY A 97 8.06 -23.41 7.68
CA GLY A 97 8.81 -23.54 8.93
C GLY A 97 10.17 -24.21 8.77
N VAL A 98 10.62 -24.48 7.54
CA VAL A 98 11.92 -25.13 7.28
C VAL A 98 13.03 -24.12 7.48
N SER A 99 14.06 -24.50 8.25
CA SER A 99 15.26 -23.69 8.43
C SER A 99 16.42 -24.14 7.52
N SER A 100 17.24 -23.17 7.14
CA SER A 100 18.48 -23.37 6.38
C SER A 100 19.58 -22.46 6.93
N LEU A 101 20.85 -22.83 6.74
CA LEU A 101 21.97 -22.00 7.16
C LEU A 101 22.06 -20.75 6.28
N TYR A 102 22.19 -19.59 6.93
CA TYR A 102 22.59 -18.36 6.26
C TYR A 102 24.10 -18.40 6.00
N PRO A 103 24.56 -17.95 4.83
CA PRO A 103 25.98 -18.01 4.43
C PRO A 103 26.93 -17.17 5.29
N ALA A 104 26.44 -16.16 6.02
CA ALA A 104 27.24 -15.38 6.96
C ALA A 104 27.12 -15.90 8.40
N SER A 105 28.16 -15.67 9.20
CA SER A 105 28.20 -15.97 10.62
C SER A 105 28.84 -14.82 11.38
N PHE A 106 28.50 -14.65 12.65
CA PHE A 106 29.21 -13.70 13.50
C PHE A 106 30.71 -14.04 13.58
N PRO A 107 31.59 -13.04 13.75
CA PRO A 107 32.99 -13.28 14.03
C PRO A 107 33.18 -14.13 15.30
N ALA A 108 34.29 -14.87 15.36
CA ALA A 108 34.60 -15.73 16.50
C ALA A 108 34.60 -14.92 17.82
N GLY A 109 33.93 -15.44 18.85
CA GLY A 109 33.79 -14.77 20.13
C GLY A 109 32.53 -13.90 20.25
N PHE A 110 31.68 -13.86 19.23
CA PHE A 110 30.37 -13.21 19.28
C PHE A 110 29.23 -14.18 19.01
N VAL A 111 28.07 -13.85 19.58
CA VAL A 111 26.78 -14.52 19.36
C VAL A 111 25.68 -13.48 19.20
N SER A 112 24.54 -13.86 18.62
CA SER A 112 23.41 -12.94 18.48
C SER A 112 22.97 -12.39 19.84
N ALA A 113 22.74 -11.09 19.90
CA ALA A 113 22.10 -10.39 21.01
C ALA A 113 20.64 -10.03 20.71
N GLY A 114 20.08 -10.68 19.69
CA GLY A 114 18.68 -10.57 19.36
C GLY A 114 18.40 -10.58 17.86
N ASP A 115 17.46 -9.72 17.48
CA ASP A 115 16.92 -9.59 16.12
C ASP A 115 17.91 -9.11 15.06
N PHE A 116 17.56 -9.44 13.81
CA PHE A 116 18.24 -8.98 12.60
C PHE A 116 17.34 -7.99 11.86
N LEU A 117 17.86 -6.81 11.53
CA LEU A 117 17.10 -5.74 10.89
C LEU A 117 17.59 -5.51 9.48
N THR A 118 16.71 -5.65 8.49
CA THR A 118 17.08 -5.34 7.09
C THR A 118 17.03 -3.83 6.88
N LEU A 119 18.14 -3.25 6.43
CA LEU A 119 18.27 -1.82 6.15
C LEU A 119 17.92 -1.48 4.69
N ASP A 120 17.67 -0.20 4.41
CA ASP A 120 17.28 0.28 3.09
C ASP A 120 18.37 0.09 2.01
N ASP A 121 19.63 0.03 2.44
CA ASP A 121 20.78 -0.25 1.57
C ASP A 121 20.97 -1.75 1.27
N GLY A 122 20.14 -2.61 1.87
CA GLY A 122 20.15 -4.05 1.70
C GLY A 122 21.09 -4.80 2.65
N ASP A 123 21.83 -4.09 3.51
CA ASP A 123 22.56 -4.73 4.61
C ASP A 123 21.57 -5.25 5.66
N VAL A 124 22.00 -6.26 6.41
CA VAL A 124 21.32 -6.69 7.63
C VAL A 124 22.11 -6.21 8.83
N LEU A 125 21.48 -5.38 9.66
CA LEU A 125 22.03 -4.97 10.94
C LEU A 125 21.79 -6.07 11.98
N ALA A 126 22.81 -6.39 12.76
CA ALA A 126 22.75 -7.43 13.78
C ALA A 126 23.41 -6.95 15.08
N PHE A 127 22.71 -7.13 16.19
CA PHE A 127 23.28 -6.93 17.52
C PHE A 127 23.92 -8.22 18.01
N ALA A 128 25.05 -8.11 18.69
CA ALA A 128 25.80 -9.27 19.16
C ALA A 128 26.42 -9.05 20.54
N THR A 129 26.45 -10.12 21.32
CA THR A 129 27.08 -10.14 22.65
C THR A 129 28.42 -10.87 22.55
N ALA A 130 29.44 -10.36 23.22
CA ALA A 130 30.72 -11.03 23.29
C ALA A 130 30.61 -12.27 24.22
N ALA A 131 31.30 -13.35 23.86
CA ALA A 131 31.31 -14.56 24.67
C ALA A 131 31.89 -14.26 26.06
N GLY A 132 31.11 -14.53 27.11
CA GLY A 132 31.49 -14.27 28.49
C GLY A 132 31.18 -12.85 29.00
N SER A 133 30.44 -12.05 28.23
CA SER A 133 29.92 -10.76 28.69
C SER A 133 29.08 -10.89 29.96
N ALA A 134 29.24 -9.93 30.87
CA ALA A 134 28.41 -9.75 32.05
C ALA A 134 27.21 -8.83 31.75
N ALA A 135 26.28 -8.76 32.71
CA ALA A 135 25.18 -7.79 32.65
C ALA A 135 25.74 -6.35 32.61
N GLY A 136 25.23 -5.54 31.68
CA GLY A 136 25.70 -4.17 31.42
C GLY A 136 26.88 -4.04 30.45
N ASP A 137 27.50 -5.15 30.02
CA ASP A 137 28.52 -5.09 28.96
C ASP A 137 27.87 -4.72 27.61
N PRO A 138 28.51 -3.83 26.83
CA PRO A 138 27.92 -3.30 25.60
C PRO A 138 27.74 -4.38 24.53
N SER A 139 26.69 -4.25 23.72
CA SER A 139 26.46 -5.08 22.54
C SER A 139 27.25 -4.54 21.35
N ALA A 140 27.92 -5.40 20.62
CA ALA A 140 28.52 -5.06 19.33
C ALA A 140 27.43 -4.94 18.26
N VAL A 141 27.64 -4.04 17.30
CA VAL A 141 26.75 -3.86 16.15
C VAL A 141 27.49 -4.25 14.88
N PHE A 142 26.91 -5.16 14.13
CA PHE A 142 27.44 -5.69 12.89
C PHE A 142 26.53 -5.35 11.72
N ARG A 143 27.11 -5.02 10.57
CA ARG A 143 26.45 -5.09 9.27
C ARG A 143 26.84 -6.40 8.60
N VAL A 144 25.84 -7.12 8.12
CA VAL A 144 25.98 -8.30 7.27
C VAL A 144 25.59 -7.87 5.87
N HIS A 145 26.58 -7.83 4.98
CA HIS A 145 26.42 -7.29 3.63
C HIS A 145 25.81 -8.33 2.68
N PRO A 146 25.20 -7.92 1.56
CA PRO A 146 24.65 -8.83 0.54
C PRO A 146 25.65 -9.83 -0.05
N ASP A 147 26.96 -9.54 0.03
CA ASP A 147 28.03 -10.43 -0.40
C ASP A 147 28.47 -11.43 0.70
N ASN A 148 27.77 -11.42 1.85
CA ASN A 148 27.98 -12.23 3.05
C ASN A 148 29.21 -11.83 3.87
N THR A 149 29.84 -10.69 3.58
CA THR A 149 30.85 -10.12 4.47
C THR A 149 30.20 -9.51 5.71
N VAL A 150 30.90 -9.54 6.84
CA VAL A 150 30.41 -9.05 8.13
C VAL A 150 31.37 -8.01 8.68
N THR A 151 30.86 -6.81 8.95
CA THR A 151 31.64 -5.65 9.40
C THR A 151 31.12 -5.17 10.74
N GLN A 152 31.98 -5.11 11.76
CA GLN A 152 31.61 -4.44 13.01
C GLN A 152 31.62 -2.93 12.76
N ILE A 153 30.53 -2.25 13.09
CA ILE A 153 30.38 -0.80 12.88
C ILE A 153 30.36 0.00 14.19
N GLY A 154 30.31 -0.67 15.33
CA GLY A 154 30.48 -0.05 16.63
C GLY A 154 29.93 -0.90 17.77
N THR A 155 29.57 -0.23 18.86
CA THR A 155 28.89 -0.82 20.02
C THR A 155 27.75 0.07 20.49
N VAL A 156 26.74 -0.51 21.10
CA VAL A 156 25.66 0.18 21.81
C VAL A 156 25.63 -0.29 23.27
N PRO A 157 24.91 0.39 24.19
CA PRO A 157 24.57 -0.18 25.48
C PRO A 157 23.98 -1.60 25.34
N GLN A 158 23.99 -2.39 26.42
CA GLN A 158 23.52 -3.78 26.34
C GLN A 158 22.06 -3.84 25.90
N VAL A 159 21.82 -4.44 24.73
CA VAL A 159 20.48 -4.67 24.16
C VAL A 159 20.22 -6.16 23.98
N PHE A 160 18.96 -6.56 24.13
CA PHE A 160 18.46 -7.93 23.91
C PHE A 160 17.36 -7.98 22.85
N GLY A 161 17.34 -7.01 21.94
CA GLY A 161 16.33 -6.89 20.90
C GLY A 161 16.47 -5.56 20.15
N GLY A 162 15.99 -5.55 18.92
CA GLY A 162 16.02 -4.36 18.08
C GLY A 162 14.78 -4.25 17.23
N ALA A 163 14.44 -3.03 16.81
CA ALA A 163 13.36 -2.81 15.87
C ALA A 163 13.72 -1.68 14.91
N LEU A 164 13.28 -1.80 13.66
CA LEU A 164 13.33 -0.73 12.68
C LEU A 164 11.97 -0.04 12.66
N SER A 165 11.92 1.27 12.88
CA SER A 165 10.69 2.05 12.72
C SER A 165 10.98 3.44 12.19
N GLY A 166 10.27 3.84 11.12
CA GLY A 166 10.45 5.19 10.57
C GLY A 166 11.84 5.44 9.98
N GLY A 167 12.52 4.39 9.49
CA GLY A 167 13.93 4.44 9.09
C GLY A 167 14.93 4.57 10.25
N SER A 168 14.45 4.61 11.50
CA SER A 168 15.28 4.67 12.70
C SER A 168 15.44 3.29 13.33
N VAL A 169 16.66 2.99 13.78
CA VAL A 169 16.96 1.75 14.52
C VAL A 169 16.81 2.01 16.00
N TYR A 170 16.02 1.17 16.65
CA TYR A 170 15.80 1.18 18.09
C TYR A 170 16.43 -0.07 18.71
N GLY A 171 17.19 0.12 19.80
CA GLY A 171 17.74 -0.94 20.62
C GLY A 171 17.08 -0.95 22.00
N PHE A 172 16.71 -2.13 22.48
CA PHE A 172 15.95 -2.28 23.72
C PHE A 172 16.85 -2.81 24.83
N GLY A 173 17.12 -1.93 25.79
CA GLY A 173 18.14 -2.10 26.81
C GLY A 173 17.76 -3.09 27.91
N SER A 174 18.76 -3.83 28.41
CA SER A 174 18.61 -4.66 29.61
C SER A 174 18.32 -3.85 30.88
N ASP A 175 18.70 -2.57 30.87
CA ASP A 175 18.47 -1.57 31.91
C ASP A 175 17.08 -0.91 31.85
N GLY A 176 16.31 -1.19 30.79
CA GLY A 176 14.98 -0.65 30.56
C GLY A 176 14.95 0.67 29.80
N ASP A 177 16.08 1.11 29.26
CA ASP A 177 16.14 2.25 28.35
C ASP A 177 15.85 1.81 26.90
N ILE A 178 15.09 2.64 26.17
CA ILE A 178 14.90 2.51 24.72
C ILE A 178 15.88 3.44 24.04
N TYR A 179 16.85 2.86 23.32
CA TYR A 179 17.89 3.60 22.62
C TYR A 179 17.53 3.78 21.15
N ARG A 180 17.46 5.02 20.66
CA ARG A 180 17.43 5.29 19.21
C ARG A 180 18.83 5.56 18.72
N LEU A 181 19.30 4.79 17.74
CA LEU A 181 20.56 5.06 17.05
C LEU A 181 20.36 6.27 16.16
N THR A 182 21.21 7.28 16.32
CA THR A 182 21.15 8.50 15.49
C THR A 182 22.01 8.41 14.24
N ASP A 183 22.88 7.41 14.18
CA ASP A 183 23.72 7.10 13.03
C ASP A 183 23.98 5.59 12.97
N VAL A 184 24.01 5.04 11.76
CA VAL A 184 24.29 3.62 11.48
C VAL A 184 25.35 3.59 10.38
N PRO A 185 26.63 3.82 10.72
CA PRO A 185 27.69 3.93 9.73
C PRO A 185 27.91 2.62 8.97
N THR A 186 28.45 2.72 7.77
CA THR A 186 28.89 1.57 6.96
C THR A 186 30.35 1.21 7.21
N GLU A 187 31.14 2.17 7.72
CA GLU A 187 32.57 2.00 7.98
C GLU A 187 32.84 1.16 9.22
N ALA A 188 33.93 0.38 9.17
CA ALA A 188 34.32 -0.48 10.26
C ALA A 188 34.74 0.33 11.50
N SER A 189 34.20 -0.02 12.66
CA SER A 189 34.51 0.62 13.94
C SER A 189 34.16 -0.27 15.12
N THR A 190 34.84 -0.06 16.25
CA THR A 190 34.51 -0.65 17.55
C THR A 190 34.14 0.41 18.59
N ALA A 191 34.03 1.69 18.17
CA ALA A 191 33.66 2.78 19.05
C ALA A 191 32.15 2.74 19.37
N PRO A 192 31.71 3.31 20.51
CA PRO A 192 30.30 3.48 20.79
C PRO A 192 29.59 4.28 19.69
N LEU A 193 28.48 3.75 19.19
CA LEU A 193 27.59 4.46 18.28
C LEU A 193 26.82 5.54 19.03
N PRO A 194 26.50 6.66 18.38
CA PRO A 194 25.69 7.71 19.01
C PRO A 194 24.24 7.22 19.16
N VAL A 195 23.76 7.25 20.40
CA VAL A 195 22.38 6.88 20.76
C VAL A 195 21.72 7.98 21.57
N THR A 196 20.40 8.11 21.45
CA THR A 196 19.55 8.91 22.33
C THR A 196 18.62 7.98 23.11
N VAL A 197 18.49 8.18 24.42
CA VAL A 197 17.43 7.53 25.21
C VAL A 197 16.12 8.20 24.86
N VAL A 198 15.20 7.43 24.29
CA VAL A 198 13.85 7.87 23.92
C VAL A 198 12.92 7.74 25.12
N GLU A 199 13.08 6.67 25.90
CA GLU A 199 12.30 6.43 27.11
C GLU A 199 13.12 5.59 28.11
N ALA A 200 12.96 5.86 29.41
CA ALA A 200 13.62 5.16 30.51
C ALA A 200 12.58 4.48 31.39
N THR A 201 12.25 3.23 31.08
CA THR A 201 11.09 2.54 31.68
C THR A 201 11.38 1.95 33.06
N GLY A 202 12.64 1.74 33.39
CA GLY A 202 13.09 1.06 34.61
C GLY A 202 12.86 -0.46 34.62
N ASN A 203 12.36 -1.05 33.52
CA ASN A 203 12.17 -2.49 33.37
C ASN A 203 12.95 -3.01 32.17
N GLY A 204 13.85 -3.96 32.37
CA GLY A 204 14.65 -4.54 31.30
C GLY A 204 13.80 -5.22 30.22
N PHE A 205 14.24 -5.08 28.97
CA PHE A 205 13.62 -5.69 27.80
C PHE A 205 14.33 -6.97 27.36
N TYR A 206 13.59 -7.88 26.72
CA TYR A 206 14.11 -9.18 26.28
C TYR A 206 13.66 -9.54 24.85
N GLY A 207 13.46 -8.53 24.00
CA GLY A 207 13.12 -8.69 22.59
C GLY A 207 12.18 -7.58 22.13
N ALA A 208 12.29 -7.20 20.87
CA ALA A 208 11.45 -6.18 20.27
C ALA A 208 11.14 -6.48 18.82
N THR A 209 10.07 -5.90 18.28
CA THR A 209 9.80 -5.94 16.86
C THR A 209 8.94 -4.76 16.42
N ALA A 210 8.97 -4.43 15.15
CA ALA A 210 8.08 -3.51 14.47
C ALA A 210 7.56 -4.13 13.17
N VAL A 211 6.50 -3.53 12.61
CA VAL A 211 5.95 -3.96 11.32
C VAL A 211 7.01 -3.85 10.20
N GLN A 212 7.90 -2.85 10.27
CA GLN A 212 8.95 -2.71 9.26
C GLN A 212 10.02 -3.80 9.32
N ASP A 213 10.19 -4.55 10.41
CA ASP A 213 11.19 -5.62 10.48
C ASP A 213 10.89 -6.74 9.48
N ALA A 214 9.62 -6.95 9.18
CA ALA A 214 9.18 -7.87 8.13
C ALA A 214 9.48 -7.34 6.72
N GLY A 215 10.03 -6.14 6.55
CA GLY A 215 10.18 -5.50 5.23
C GLY A 215 8.83 -5.18 4.57
N GLU A 216 7.74 -5.24 5.33
CA GLU A 216 6.39 -4.86 4.95
C GLU A 216 6.14 -3.42 5.42
N CYS A 217 6.73 -2.45 4.73
CA CYS A 217 6.37 -1.05 4.98
C CYS A 217 4.97 -0.79 4.40
N PRO A 218 3.99 -0.36 5.22
CA PRO A 218 2.67 -0.05 4.69
C PRO A 218 2.76 1.24 3.87
N GLU A 219 2.49 1.14 2.58
CA GLU A 219 2.42 2.28 1.67
C GLU A 219 1.06 2.99 1.81
N PRO A 220 1.02 4.33 1.79
CA PRO A 220 -0.21 5.08 1.58
C PRO A 220 -0.93 4.57 0.33
N ALA A 221 -2.22 4.24 0.45
CA ALA A 221 -3.03 3.84 -0.69
C ALA A 221 -4.47 4.31 -0.51
N TYR A 222 -5.04 4.91 -1.55
CA TYR A 222 -6.45 5.29 -1.56
C TYR A 222 -7.06 5.17 -2.95
N THR A 223 -8.38 4.96 -2.98
CA THR A 223 -9.15 4.92 -4.22
C THR A 223 -10.09 6.09 -4.32
N VAL A 224 -10.30 6.58 -5.54
CA VAL A 224 -11.33 7.56 -5.89
C VAL A 224 -12.38 6.90 -6.78
N GLU A 225 -13.64 7.21 -6.53
CA GLU A 225 -14.78 6.82 -7.35
C GLU A 225 -15.67 8.02 -7.61
N LYS A 226 -16.26 8.09 -8.80
CA LYS A 226 -17.23 9.10 -9.18
C LYS A 226 -18.56 8.50 -9.61
N SER A 227 -19.64 9.18 -9.24
CA SER A 227 -20.99 8.88 -9.69
C SER A 227 -21.79 10.15 -9.96
N ALA A 228 -22.82 10.02 -10.78
CA ALA A 228 -23.85 11.03 -11.01
C ALA A 228 -25.21 10.47 -10.59
N SER A 229 -26.14 11.33 -10.16
CA SER A 229 -27.47 10.90 -9.71
C SER A 229 -28.36 10.36 -10.84
N SER A 230 -27.94 10.50 -12.10
CA SER A 230 -28.58 9.95 -13.29
C SER A 230 -27.53 9.62 -14.35
N ALA A 231 -27.72 8.52 -15.09
CA ALA A 231 -26.95 8.20 -16.29
C ALA A 231 -27.50 8.89 -17.56
N GLY A 232 -28.57 9.67 -17.42
CA GLY A 232 -29.21 10.40 -18.50
C GLY A 232 -30.12 9.57 -19.42
N PRO A 233 -30.66 10.20 -20.48
CA PRO A 233 -30.52 11.61 -20.76
C PRO A 233 -31.24 12.49 -19.73
N VAL A 234 -30.67 13.66 -19.41
CA VAL A 234 -31.29 14.69 -18.56
C VAL A 234 -31.87 15.81 -19.41
N ASN A 235 -32.85 16.55 -18.93
CA ASN A 235 -33.43 17.68 -19.67
C ASN A 235 -32.72 18.98 -19.33
N ALA A 236 -32.73 19.92 -20.27
CA ALA A 236 -32.39 21.32 -20.01
C ALA A 236 -33.19 21.86 -18.80
N GLY A 237 -32.48 22.50 -17.86
CA GLY A 237 -33.03 22.98 -16.59
C GLY A 237 -33.05 21.98 -15.44
N ASP A 238 -32.80 20.68 -15.69
CA ASP A 238 -32.66 19.68 -14.62
C ASP A 238 -31.44 19.96 -13.74
N THR A 239 -31.45 19.47 -12.51
CA THR A 239 -30.30 19.53 -11.59
C THR A 239 -29.76 18.12 -11.37
N LEU A 240 -28.46 17.95 -11.63
CA LEU A 240 -27.73 16.70 -11.51
C LEU A 240 -26.79 16.80 -10.30
N THR A 241 -26.80 15.80 -9.42
CA THR A 241 -25.87 15.72 -8.30
C THR A 241 -24.71 14.81 -8.68
N TYR A 242 -23.49 15.30 -8.54
CA TYR A 242 -22.27 14.50 -8.61
C TYR A 242 -21.78 14.15 -7.22
N THR A 243 -21.28 12.93 -7.08
CA THR A 243 -20.67 12.42 -5.84
C THR A 243 -19.31 11.83 -6.17
N VAL A 244 -18.27 12.29 -5.47
CA VAL A 244 -16.93 11.70 -5.47
C VAL A 244 -16.68 11.07 -4.11
N THR A 245 -16.34 9.78 -4.10
CA THR A 245 -16.01 9.02 -2.90
C THR A 245 -14.51 8.72 -2.90
N VAL A 246 -13.86 9.01 -1.78
CA VAL A 246 -12.44 8.75 -1.55
C VAL A 246 -12.31 7.80 -0.36
N VAL A 247 -11.65 6.66 -0.55
CA VAL A 247 -11.50 5.64 0.49
C VAL A 247 -10.02 5.36 0.70
N ASN A 248 -9.53 5.45 1.94
CA ASN A 248 -8.21 4.95 2.31
C ASN A 248 -8.26 3.42 2.36
N THR A 249 -7.47 2.76 1.51
CA THR A 249 -7.40 1.31 1.38
C THR A 249 -6.12 0.73 2.00
N SER A 250 -5.35 1.55 2.71
CA SER A 250 -4.14 1.15 3.41
C SER A 250 -4.37 1.06 4.91
N THR A 251 -3.42 0.45 5.60
CA THR A 251 -3.41 0.34 7.08
C THR A 251 -2.80 1.56 7.76
N VAL A 252 -2.34 2.56 6.99
CA VAL A 252 -1.74 3.81 7.48
C VAL A 252 -2.63 5.01 7.15
N THR A 253 -2.43 6.11 7.88
CA THR A 253 -3.10 7.39 7.58
C THR A 253 -2.62 7.95 6.25
N VAL A 254 -3.54 8.44 5.41
CA VAL A 254 -3.24 8.96 4.07
C VAL A 254 -3.66 10.42 3.94
N ASN A 255 -2.79 11.26 3.36
CA ASN A 255 -3.17 12.60 2.89
C ASN A 255 -3.65 12.51 1.43
N ALA A 256 -4.95 12.32 1.25
CA ALA A 256 -5.58 12.07 -0.03
C ALA A 256 -5.98 13.37 -0.74
N GLY A 257 -5.97 13.34 -2.06
CA GLY A 257 -6.40 14.47 -2.88
C GLY A 257 -6.90 14.06 -4.25
N PHE A 258 -7.73 14.91 -4.86
CA PHE A 258 -8.11 14.76 -6.25
C PHE A 258 -8.37 16.12 -6.91
N THR A 259 -8.26 16.13 -8.23
CA THR A 259 -8.77 17.20 -9.10
C THR A 259 -9.88 16.64 -9.96
N ASP A 260 -11.01 17.33 -9.97
CA ASP A 260 -12.16 17.05 -10.80
C ASP A 260 -12.28 18.12 -11.90
N ASP A 261 -12.22 17.69 -13.16
CA ASP A 261 -12.33 18.55 -14.34
C ASP A 261 -13.79 18.65 -14.81
N LEU A 262 -14.35 19.85 -14.65
CA LEU A 262 -15.72 20.21 -15.00
C LEU A 262 -15.80 20.96 -16.35
N ALA A 263 -14.72 21.04 -17.14
CA ALA A 263 -14.74 21.81 -18.39
C ALA A 263 -15.84 21.36 -19.37
N GLY A 264 -16.02 20.05 -19.54
CA GLY A 264 -17.11 19.46 -20.35
C GLY A 264 -18.44 19.31 -19.61
N VAL A 265 -18.56 19.85 -18.40
CA VAL A 265 -19.83 20.00 -17.68
C VAL A 265 -20.33 21.43 -17.76
N LEU A 266 -19.39 22.39 -17.70
CA LEU A 266 -19.67 23.82 -17.61
C LEU A 266 -19.94 24.49 -18.96
N ASP A 267 -19.78 23.77 -20.06
CA ASP A 267 -20.21 24.19 -21.40
C ASP A 267 -21.71 23.96 -21.64
N ASP A 268 -22.33 23.03 -20.91
CA ASP A 268 -23.76 22.68 -20.97
C ASP A 268 -24.54 22.94 -19.67
N GLY A 269 -23.89 23.48 -18.64
CA GLY A 269 -24.53 23.73 -17.35
C GLY A 269 -23.72 24.61 -16.41
N GLN A 270 -24.30 24.90 -15.25
CA GLN A 270 -23.69 25.74 -14.22
C GLN A 270 -23.73 25.04 -12.87
N VAL A 271 -22.62 25.09 -12.12
CA VAL A 271 -22.60 24.61 -10.73
C VAL A 271 -23.57 25.45 -9.89
N VAL A 272 -24.43 24.78 -9.13
CA VAL A 272 -25.38 25.44 -8.22
C VAL A 272 -24.59 26.11 -7.09
N PRO A 273 -24.70 27.44 -6.88
CA PRO A 273 -23.93 28.15 -5.86
C PRO A 273 -24.16 27.57 -4.47
N GLY A 274 -23.07 27.33 -3.72
CA GLY A 274 -23.11 26.77 -2.38
C GLY A 274 -23.42 25.27 -2.30
N SER A 275 -23.50 24.56 -3.44
CA SER A 275 -23.77 23.11 -3.45
C SER A 275 -22.55 22.23 -3.17
N VAL A 276 -21.34 22.76 -3.31
CA VAL A 276 -20.09 22.01 -3.07
C VAL A 276 -19.95 21.76 -1.56
N THR A 277 -19.94 20.49 -1.18
CA THR A 277 -19.76 20.06 0.21
C THR A 277 -18.83 18.86 0.28
N ALA A 278 -18.15 18.70 1.42
CA ALA A 278 -17.32 17.54 1.71
C ALA A 278 -17.59 17.06 3.14
N SER A 279 -17.68 15.74 3.35
CA SER A 279 -17.86 15.17 4.69
C SER A 279 -16.64 15.36 5.60
N THR A 280 -15.45 15.40 5.00
CA THR A 280 -14.17 15.74 5.62
C THR A 280 -13.24 16.34 4.56
N GLY A 281 -12.16 16.99 4.98
CA GLY A 281 -11.24 17.71 4.09
C GLY A 281 -11.85 19.01 3.56
N THR A 282 -11.18 19.61 2.57
CA THR A 282 -11.59 20.88 1.96
C THR A 282 -11.78 20.68 0.47
N ALA A 283 -12.96 21.05 -0.03
CA ALA A 283 -13.28 21.10 -1.46
C ALA A 283 -13.40 22.55 -1.93
N ALA A 284 -12.76 22.91 -3.03
CA ALA A 284 -12.81 24.26 -3.60
C ALA A 284 -12.87 24.21 -5.14
N LEU A 285 -13.88 24.88 -5.70
CA LEU A 285 -14.03 25.09 -7.14
C LEU A 285 -13.28 26.37 -7.55
N THR A 286 -12.33 26.25 -8.49
CA THR A 286 -11.60 27.38 -9.08
C THR A 286 -11.62 27.24 -10.60
N GLY A 287 -12.23 28.20 -11.30
CA GLY A 287 -12.45 28.08 -12.75
C GLY A 287 -13.31 26.86 -13.06
N THR A 288 -12.77 25.93 -13.86
CA THR A 288 -13.43 24.67 -14.23
C THR A 288 -12.93 23.47 -13.43
N SER A 289 -12.12 23.67 -12.38
CA SER A 289 -11.54 22.57 -11.61
C SER A 289 -12.01 22.59 -10.17
N LEU A 290 -12.61 21.49 -9.73
CA LEU A 290 -12.93 21.25 -8.32
C LEU A 290 -11.80 20.43 -7.69
N ASN A 291 -11.10 21.02 -6.73
CA ASN A 291 -10.00 20.37 -6.03
C ASN A 291 -10.45 19.97 -4.64
N TRP A 292 -10.05 18.78 -4.19
CA TRP A 292 -10.24 18.34 -2.82
C TRP A 292 -8.95 17.79 -2.22
N SER A 293 -8.74 18.04 -0.93
CA SER A 293 -7.69 17.40 -0.14
C SER A 293 -8.16 17.13 1.29
N GLY A 294 -7.66 16.08 1.91
CA GLY A 294 -7.99 15.72 3.28
C GLY A 294 -7.15 14.56 3.82
N VAL A 295 -7.04 14.50 5.15
CA VAL A 295 -6.38 13.40 5.85
C VAL A 295 -7.41 12.33 6.21
N LEU A 296 -7.13 11.08 5.84
CA LEU A 296 -7.97 9.91 6.11
C LEU A 296 -7.21 8.91 6.99
N ALA A 297 -7.80 8.56 8.14
CA ALA A 297 -7.35 7.43 8.94
C ALA A 297 -7.47 6.11 8.13
N PRO A 298 -6.84 5.00 8.56
CA PRO A 298 -7.04 3.69 7.95
C PRO A 298 -8.54 3.35 7.81
N GLU A 299 -8.94 2.80 6.66
CA GLU A 299 -10.35 2.54 6.28
C GLU A 299 -11.25 3.80 6.25
N GLY A 300 -10.68 5.00 6.41
CA GLY A 300 -11.39 6.27 6.42
C GLY A 300 -11.95 6.62 5.04
N THR A 301 -13.11 7.30 5.03
CA THR A 301 -13.81 7.70 3.80
C THR A 301 -14.15 9.18 3.80
N ALA A 302 -13.94 9.86 2.67
CA ALA A 302 -14.51 11.17 2.37
C ALA A 302 -15.52 11.09 1.23
N THR A 303 -16.59 11.88 1.33
CA THR A 303 -17.58 12.06 0.29
C THR A 303 -17.68 13.53 -0.06
N VAL A 304 -17.41 13.87 -1.31
CA VAL A 304 -17.56 15.21 -1.87
C VAL A 304 -18.78 15.21 -2.77
N THR A 305 -19.70 16.16 -2.57
CA THR A 305 -20.89 16.31 -3.42
C THR A 305 -21.02 17.73 -3.94
N TYR A 306 -21.55 17.86 -5.14
CA TYR A 306 -21.90 19.14 -5.74
C TYR A 306 -23.02 18.95 -6.76
N GLN A 307 -23.73 20.04 -7.07
CA GLN A 307 -24.86 20.02 -8.00
C GLN A 307 -24.57 20.89 -9.21
N VAL A 308 -24.99 20.43 -10.38
CA VAL A 308 -24.94 21.17 -11.64
C VAL A 308 -26.36 21.28 -12.18
N ARG A 309 -26.75 22.50 -12.53
CA ARG A 309 -27.99 22.77 -13.25
C ARG A 309 -27.69 22.83 -14.75
N VAL A 310 -28.37 22.00 -15.53
CA VAL A 310 -28.27 21.99 -16.99
C VAL A 310 -28.82 23.31 -17.52
N ASP A 311 -28.12 23.92 -18.49
CA ASP A 311 -28.55 25.17 -19.09
C ASP A 311 -29.87 25.00 -19.86
N ASP A 312 -30.63 26.10 -20.00
CA ASP A 312 -31.88 26.15 -20.77
C ASP A 312 -32.01 27.52 -21.43
N PRO A 313 -31.72 27.65 -22.74
CA PRO A 313 -31.33 26.60 -23.68
C PRO A 313 -29.88 26.11 -23.47
N VAL A 314 -29.60 24.86 -23.87
CA VAL A 314 -28.25 24.27 -23.86
C VAL A 314 -27.47 24.73 -25.08
N THR A 315 -26.20 25.12 -24.92
CA THR A 315 -25.38 25.71 -26.00
C THR A 315 -24.13 24.93 -26.38
N GLY A 316 -23.71 23.95 -25.58
CA GLY A 316 -22.52 23.12 -25.81
C GLY A 316 -22.81 21.86 -26.63
N ASP A 317 -22.09 20.77 -26.33
CA ASP A 317 -22.12 19.52 -27.09
C ASP A 317 -23.24 18.54 -26.67
N ARG A 318 -24.01 18.92 -25.64
CA ARG A 318 -25.08 18.13 -25.00
C ARG A 318 -24.57 16.86 -24.30
N VAL A 319 -23.33 16.85 -23.82
CA VAL A 319 -22.77 15.75 -23.04
C VAL A 319 -22.00 16.29 -21.84
N LEU A 320 -22.57 16.11 -20.65
CA LEU A 320 -21.90 16.48 -19.40
C LEU A 320 -20.78 15.47 -19.11
N ARG A 321 -19.56 15.75 -19.57
CA ARG A 321 -18.37 14.91 -19.34
C ARG A 321 -17.63 15.39 -18.11
N ASN A 322 -17.47 14.48 -17.16
CA ASN A 322 -16.96 14.85 -15.85
C ASN A 322 -15.94 13.83 -15.36
N THR A 323 -14.68 14.23 -15.19
CA THR A 323 -13.57 13.31 -14.90
C THR A 323 -12.82 13.73 -13.63
N VAL A 324 -12.70 12.81 -12.68
CA VAL A 324 -11.89 12.99 -11.46
C VAL A 324 -10.55 12.27 -11.59
N THR A 325 -9.48 12.88 -11.10
CA THR A 325 -8.12 12.34 -11.14
C THR A 325 -7.53 12.41 -9.73
N PRO A 326 -7.10 11.29 -9.11
CA PRO A 326 -6.33 11.32 -7.88
C PRO A 326 -5.02 12.11 -8.07
N THR A 327 -4.62 12.92 -7.09
CA THR A 327 -3.45 13.81 -7.21
C THR A 327 -2.38 13.58 -6.16
N SER A 328 -2.66 12.79 -5.12
CA SER A 328 -1.73 12.48 -4.04
C SER A 328 -1.14 11.09 -4.18
N GLU A 329 -0.04 10.84 -3.47
CA GLU A 329 0.63 9.54 -3.38
C GLU A 329 -0.33 8.41 -2.96
N GLY A 330 -0.18 7.24 -3.60
CA GLY A 330 -1.06 6.10 -3.35
C GLY A 330 -2.44 6.18 -4.00
N GLY A 331 -2.76 7.28 -4.70
CA GLY A 331 -4.06 7.54 -5.29
C GLY A 331 -4.30 6.77 -6.59
N THR A 332 -5.39 6.02 -6.64
CA THR A 332 -5.83 5.31 -7.86
C THR A 332 -7.32 5.47 -8.10
N CYS A 333 -7.76 5.19 -9.32
CA CYS A 333 -9.18 5.03 -9.60
C CYS A 333 -9.64 3.66 -9.11
N VAL A 334 -10.82 3.56 -8.47
CA VAL A 334 -11.33 2.28 -7.92
C VAL A 334 -11.40 1.17 -8.98
N ALA A 335 -11.70 1.52 -10.23
CA ALA A 335 -11.57 0.66 -11.41
C ALA A 335 -11.52 1.53 -12.67
N GLU A 336 -11.07 0.95 -13.79
CA GLU A 336 -11.11 1.65 -15.09
C GLU A 336 -12.53 2.17 -15.39
N GLY A 337 -12.61 3.44 -15.79
CA GLY A 337 -13.87 4.12 -16.11
C GLY A 337 -14.69 4.57 -14.89
N ARG A 338 -14.31 4.25 -13.65
CA ARG A 338 -15.07 4.66 -12.44
C ARG A 338 -14.74 6.05 -11.93
N CYS A 339 -13.81 6.74 -12.59
CA CYS A 339 -13.47 8.13 -12.30
C CYS A 339 -13.98 9.10 -13.35
N ALA A 340 -14.74 8.62 -14.33
CA ALA A 340 -15.39 9.46 -15.32
C ALA A 340 -16.87 9.10 -15.40
N VAL A 341 -17.69 10.11 -15.62
CA VAL A 341 -19.09 9.93 -15.98
C VAL A 341 -19.40 10.82 -17.17
N GLU A 342 -20.22 10.31 -18.08
CA GLU A 342 -20.78 11.08 -19.19
C GLU A 342 -22.30 10.98 -19.09
N VAL A 343 -22.97 12.14 -19.01
CA VAL A 343 -24.42 12.21 -18.91
C VAL A 343 -24.96 12.97 -20.13
N PRO A 344 -25.66 12.31 -21.07
CA PRO A 344 -26.22 12.99 -22.23
C PRO A 344 -27.36 13.94 -21.82
N VAL A 345 -27.53 15.01 -22.59
CA VAL A 345 -28.64 15.96 -22.44
C VAL A 345 -29.65 15.74 -23.57
N ALA A 346 -30.93 15.62 -23.24
CA ALA A 346 -32.00 15.40 -24.19
C ALA A 346 -32.13 16.56 -25.19
N ASP A 347 -32.44 16.22 -26.44
CA ASP A 347 -32.73 17.23 -27.47
C ASP A 347 -34.02 17.99 -27.13
N ASP A 348 -34.05 19.29 -27.40
CA ASP A 348 -35.20 20.15 -27.13
C ASP A 348 -36.48 19.73 -27.89
N CYS A 349 -36.36 18.87 -28.91
CA CYS A 349 -37.49 18.28 -29.64
C CYS A 349 -38.27 17.21 -28.84
N ASP A 350 -37.69 16.66 -27.78
CA ASP A 350 -38.32 15.63 -26.93
C ASP A 350 -39.03 16.22 -25.71
N LYS A 351 -38.89 17.54 -25.44
CA LYS A 351 -39.71 18.20 -24.41
C LYS A 351 -41.18 18.12 -24.83
N PRO A 352 -42.10 17.60 -23.98
CA PRO A 352 -43.53 17.70 -24.28
C PRO A 352 -43.90 19.18 -24.36
N HIS A 353 -44.17 19.67 -25.57
CA HIS A 353 -44.62 21.04 -25.76
C HIS A 353 -45.90 21.24 -24.94
N LYS A 354 -45.90 22.24 -24.05
CA LYS A 354 -47.16 22.80 -23.55
C LYS A 354 -47.97 23.24 -24.79
N PRO A 355 -49.26 22.90 -24.90
CA PRO A 355 -50.05 23.30 -26.06
C PRO A 355 -50.04 24.83 -26.15
N HIS A 356 -49.43 25.37 -27.21
CA HIS A 356 -49.49 26.79 -27.51
C HIS A 356 -50.95 27.16 -27.79
N GLY A 357 -51.46 28.16 -27.06
CA GLY A 357 -52.80 28.69 -27.25
C GLY A 357 -53.00 29.20 -28.68
N ASN A 358 -54.22 29.03 -29.20
CA ASN A 358 -54.66 29.33 -30.56
C ASN A 358 -54.09 30.64 -31.14
N HIS A 359 -53.10 30.53 -32.03
CA HIS A 359 -52.80 31.59 -33.00
C HIS A 359 -53.62 31.35 -34.28
N LYS A 360 -54.33 32.39 -34.73
CA LYS A 360 -55.08 32.40 -36.00
C LYS A 360 -54.12 32.15 -37.17
N PRO A 361 -54.50 31.34 -38.19
CA PRO A 361 -53.63 31.08 -39.32
C PRO A 361 -53.49 32.33 -40.19
N HIS A 362 -52.25 32.68 -40.52
CA HIS A 362 -51.95 33.64 -41.58
C HIS A 362 -52.24 32.99 -42.93
N GLU A 363 -53.18 33.59 -43.67
CA GLU A 363 -53.51 33.26 -45.05
C GLU A 363 -52.39 33.77 -45.97
N ASN A 364 -51.52 32.85 -46.42
CA ASN A 364 -50.78 32.85 -47.69
C ASN A 364 -49.47 32.07 -47.57
N GLN A 365 -49.54 30.73 -47.61
CA GLN A 365 -48.41 29.92 -48.08
C GLN A 365 -48.93 28.78 -48.97
N LYS A 366 -48.38 28.73 -50.19
CA LYS A 366 -48.55 27.64 -51.17
C LYS A 366 -48.13 26.31 -50.54
N PRO A 367 -48.82 25.19 -50.81
CA PRO A 367 -48.43 23.90 -50.28
C PRO A 367 -47.12 23.43 -50.94
N HIS A 368 -46.04 23.34 -50.16
CA HIS A 368 -44.90 22.51 -50.51
C HIS A 368 -45.26 21.05 -50.21
N GLY A 369 -45.04 20.18 -51.19
CA GLY A 369 -45.43 18.77 -51.15
C GLY A 369 -44.86 18.03 -49.95
N ALA A 370 -45.66 17.12 -49.41
CA ALA A 370 -45.30 16.24 -48.30
C ALA A 370 -44.04 15.42 -48.65
N HIS A 371 -43.00 15.56 -47.82
CA HIS A 371 -41.93 14.59 -47.74
C HIS A 371 -42.50 13.32 -47.06
N ASN A 372 -42.42 12.20 -47.76
CA ASN A 372 -42.70 10.87 -47.23
C ASN A 372 -41.41 10.29 -46.61
N PRO A 373 -41.32 10.07 -45.29
CA PRO A 373 -40.16 9.42 -44.70
C PRO A 373 -40.43 7.92 -44.55
N TYR A 374 -40.38 7.17 -45.65
CA TYR A 374 -40.29 5.70 -45.58
C TYR A 374 -39.44 5.18 -46.76
N THR A 375 -38.17 4.89 -46.47
CA THR A 375 -37.42 3.90 -47.25
C THR A 375 -37.53 2.56 -46.52
N PRO A 376 -38.01 1.48 -47.15
CA PRO A 376 -38.04 0.17 -46.49
C PRO A 376 -36.63 -0.40 -46.35
N PHE A 377 -36.30 -0.85 -45.14
CA PHE A 377 -35.13 -1.68 -44.86
C PHE A 377 -35.07 -2.90 -45.79
N LYS A 378 -33.90 -3.18 -46.36
CA LYS A 378 -33.62 -4.48 -47.02
C LYS A 378 -33.65 -5.59 -45.96
N PRO A 379 -34.31 -6.73 -46.20
CA PRO A 379 -34.31 -7.84 -45.26
C PRO A 379 -32.92 -8.46 -45.14
N PHE A 380 -32.42 -8.56 -43.91
CA PHE A 380 -31.26 -9.35 -43.55
C PHE A 380 -31.49 -10.82 -43.90
N LYS A 381 -30.46 -11.50 -44.43
CA LYS A 381 -30.47 -12.96 -44.59
C LYS A 381 -30.65 -13.62 -43.21
N PRO A 382 -31.47 -14.68 -43.09
CA PRO A 382 -31.64 -15.37 -41.82
C PRO A 382 -30.33 -16.03 -41.37
N PHE A 383 -29.96 -15.78 -40.12
CA PHE A 383 -28.89 -16.49 -39.42
C PHE A 383 -29.25 -17.98 -39.32
N LYS A 384 -28.28 -18.83 -39.70
CA LYS A 384 -28.34 -20.28 -39.47
C LYS A 384 -28.02 -20.52 -37.98
N PRO A 385 -28.85 -21.20 -37.19
CA PRO A 385 -28.52 -21.50 -35.80
C PRO A 385 -27.33 -22.46 -35.76
N LEU A 386 -26.31 -22.11 -34.97
CA LEU A 386 -25.24 -23.04 -34.59
C LEU A 386 -25.85 -24.07 -33.64
N SER A 387 -25.91 -25.33 -34.10
CA SER A 387 -26.21 -26.49 -33.27
C SER A 387 -25.13 -26.66 -32.20
N GLY A 388 -25.56 -26.97 -30.98
CA GLY A 388 -24.67 -27.18 -29.84
C GLY A 388 -23.63 -28.28 -30.09
N ASP A 389 -22.41 -27.98 -29.64
CA ASP A 389 -21.38 -28.90 -29.11
C ASP A 389 -20.01 -28.20 -29.13
N LEU A 390 -19.85 -27.16 -28.30
CA LEU A 390 -18.58 -26.42 -28.15
C LEU A 390 -17.73 -26.84 -26.92
N PHE A 391 -18.11 -27.93 -26.25
CA PHE A 391 -17.29 -28.54 -25.19
C PHE A 391 -17.14 -30.05 -25.40
N ALA A 392 -16.56 -30.44 -26.53
CA ALA A 392 -16.05 -31.80 -26.72
C ALA A 392 -14.64 -31.71 -27.32
N GLY A 393 -13.66 -32.15 -26.54
CA GLY A 393 -12.25 -31.80 -26.69
C GLY A 393 -11.64 -32.17 -28.04
N LYS A 394 -10.82 -31.24 -28.56
CA LYS A 394 -9.68 -31.54 -29.42
C LYS A 394 -8.53 -30.55 -29.13
N PRO A 395 -7.29 -31.03 -29.03
CA PRO A 395 -6.11 -30.20 -28.74
C PRO A 395 -5.76 -29.30 -29.93
N LEU A 396 -5.33 -28.07 -29.63
CA LEU A 396 -4.75 -27.12 -30.58
C LEU A 396 -3.43 -27.68 -31.14
N ALA A 397 -3.42 -28.04 -32.42
CA ALA A 397 -2.20 -28.37 -33.15
C ALA A 397 -1.66 -27.10 -33.83
N VAL A 398 -0.42 -26.72 -33.48
CA VAL A 398 0.34 -25.68 -34.18
C VAL A 398 1.05 -26.34 -35.37
N PRO A 399 0.95 -25.81 -36.60
CA PRO A 399 1.67 -26.35 -37.75
C PRO A 399 3.16 -25.98 -37.69
N GLY A 400 4.04 -26.98 -37.77
CA GLY A 400 5.40 -26.79 -38.31
C GLY A 400 6.60 -26.94 -37.37
N VAL A 401 6.78 -28.09 -36.72
CA VAL A 401 8.12 -28.65 -36.38
C VAL A 401 8.05 -30.19 -36.40
N PRO A 402 8.88 -30.92 -37.19
CA PRO A 402 8.92 -32.39 -37.17
C PRO A 402 9.89 -32.95 -36.11
N GLY A 403 9.42 -33.86 -35.23
CA GLY A 403 10.29 -34.71 -34.39
C GLY A 403 9.80 -34.97 -32.95
N LEU A 404 9.21 -36.15 -32.72
CA LEU A 404 8.74 -36.75 -31.44
C LEU A 404 9.88 -37.07 -30.42
N PRO A 405 9.62 -37.50 -29.15
CA PRO A 405 8.33 -37.84 -28.52
C PRO A 405 8.04 -37.21 -27.14
N ALA A 406 6.74 -37.25 -26.78
CA ALA A 406 6.22 -36.98 -25.45
C ALA A 406 6.71 -38.00 -24.39
N ARG A 407 7.00 -37.51 -23.18
CA ARG A 407 6.93 -38.32 -21.95
C ARG A 407 6.19 -37.56 -20.87
N ASN A 408 5.08 -38.16 -20.43
CA ASN A 408 4.37 -37.85 -19.21
C ASN A 408 5.29 -37.98 -17.99
N ARG A 409 5.26 -36.99 -17.11
CA ARG A 409 5.09 -37.17 -15.66
C ARG A 409 4.48 -35.91 -15.07
#